data_AF-A0A671TIH8-F1
#
_entry.id   AF-A0A671TIH8-F1
#
_cell.length_a   1.000
_cell.length_b   1.000
_cell.length_c   1.000
_cell.angle_alpha   90.00
_cell.angle_beta   90.00
_cell.angle_gamma   90.00
#
_symmetry.space_group_name_H-M   'P 1'
#
loop_
_entity.id
_entity.type
_entity.pdbx_description
1 polymer ?
#
loop_
_entity_poly.entity_id
_entity_poly.type
_entity_poly.pdbx_seq_one_letter_code
_entity_poly.pdbx_strand_id
1 'polypeptide(L)'
;MKINFQILFIASVSAQFGKHVYVEHEYEWPEAQQYCRDHYTDLSPLTSHREEMKLKTATTGKVQKFWIGLYRNGTDWKWSGGGHFHFFCINLIVMETKRTWLQAMWQCKNTHTALVSLASETEHLLAVREIQQDDVTELVWIGLRFLQDRWLWVNDDPLDYQAWPKEGDQDHLCPLWKRCGALTKEGRWENWDCDARLNFICY
;
A
#
# COMPACT_ATOMS: atom_id res chain seq x y z
N MET A 1 33.77 11.18 -28.11
CA MET A 1 33.18 9.84 -28.33
C MET A 1 32.30 9.54 -27.13
N LYS A 2 31.00 9.85 -27.21
CA LYS A 2 30.03 9.57 -26.14
C LYS A 2 29.45 8.19 -26.42
N ILE A 3 29.72 7.23 -25.54
CA ILE A 3 29.15 5.88 -25.63
C ILE A 3 27.66 6.04 -25.31
N ASN A 4 26.81 5.77 -26.29
CA ASN A 4 25.37 5.83 -26.17
C ASN A 4 24.91 4.47 -25.63
N PHE A 5 24.68 4.38 -24.32
CA PHE A 5 23.94 3.25 -23.74
C PHE A 5 22.47 3.43 -24.14
N GLN A 6 22.06 2.81 -25.25
CA GLN A 6 20.66 2.45 -25.40
C GLN A 6 20.37 1.39 -24.34
N ILE A 7 19.86 1.82 -23.19
CA ILE A 7 19.19 0.93 -22.25
C ILE A 7 17.96 0.43 -23.01
N LEU A 8 17.99 -0.84 -23.41
CA LEU A 8 16.78 -1.55 -23.80
C LEU A 8 15.87 -1.53 -22.57
N PHE A 9 14.86 -0.66 -22.53
CA PHE A 9 13.72 -0.85 -21.64
C PHE A 9 12.98 -2.07 -22.17
N ILE A 10 13.37 -3.27 -21.71
CA ILE A 10 12.46 -4.41 -21.75
C ILE A 10 11.29 -3.96 -20.87
N ALA A 11 10.14 -3.68 -21.48
CA ALA A 11 8.91 -3.53 -20.72
C ALA A 11 8.71 -4.84 -19.97
N SER A 12 9.03 -4.85 -18.69
CA SER A 12 8.81 -5.99 -17.82
C SER A 12 7.30 -6.24 -17.79
N VAL A 13 6.90 -7.45 -18.15
CA VAL A 13 5.51 -7.86 -18.00
C VAL A 13 5.24 -7.92 -16.50
N SER A 14 4.36 -7.03 -16.04
CA SER A 14 3.89 -6.98 -14.66
C SER A 14 2.38 -7.25 -14.62
N ALA A 15 1.93 -7.89 -13.56
CA ALA A 15 0.52 -8.22 -13.37
C ALA A 15 0.04 -7.73 -12.00
N GLN A 16 -1.03 -6.93 -11.98
CA GLN A 16 -1.64 -6.42 -10.75
C GLN A 16 -2.60 -7.45 -10.13
N PHE A 17 -2.43 -7.70 -8.84
CA PHE A 17 -3.26 -8.58 -8.02
C PHE A 17 -3.63 -7.88 -6.71
N GLY A 18 -4.76 -7.17 -6.70
CA GLY A 18 -5.14 -6.36 -5.54
C GLY A 18 -4.13 -5.23 -5.37
N LYS A 19 -3.47 -5.16 -4.22
CA LYS A 19 -2.38 -4.20 -3.93
C LYS A 19 -0.99 -4.64 -4.37
N HIS A 20 -0.87 -5.85 -4.91
CA HIS A 20 0.42 -6.47 -5.25
C HIS A 20 0.66 -6.44 -6.74
N VAL A 21 1.87 -6.10 -7.15
CA VAL A 21 2.34 -6.19 -8.53
C VAL A 21 3.32 -7.34 -8.63
N TYR A 22 2.97 -8.37 -9.39
CA TYR A 22 3.89 -9.44 -9.74
C TYR A 22 4.88 -8.95 -10.81
N VAL A 23 6.16 -9.22 -10.60
CA VAL A 23 7.22 -8.99 -11.59
C VAL A 23 7.72 -10.35 -12.07
N GLU A 24 7.66 -10.59 -13.37
CA GLU A 24 7.98 -11.91 -13.95
C GLU A 24 9.46 -12.30 -13.79
N HIS A 25 10.36 -11.32 -13.79
CA HIS A 25 11.80 -11.54 -13.71
C HIS A 25 12.24 -11.90 -12.28
N GLU A 26 13.31 -12.68 -12.17
CA GLU A 26 13.91 -13.07 -10.88
C GLU A 26 15.15 -12.22 -10.57
N TYR A 27 15.26 -11.75 -9.34
CA TYR A 27 16.37 -10.90 -8.89
C TYR A 27 16.89 -11.37 -7.53
N GLU A 28 18.10 -10.97 -7.17
CA GLU A 28 18.51 -11.02 -5.77
C GLU A 28 17.67 -10.02 -4.96
N TRP A 29 17.54 -10.26 -3.65
CA TRP A 29 16.70 -9.42 -2.79
C TRP A 29 16.97 -7.91 -2.91
N PRO A 30 18.22 -7.41 -2.84
CA PRO A 30 18.47 -5.96 -2.90
C PRO A 30 18.08 -5.35 -4.25
N GLU A 31 18.22 -6.11 -5.33
CA GLU A 31 17.88 -5.69 -6.68
C GLU A 31 16.36 -5.70 -6.88
N ALA A 32 15.66 -6.71 -6.35
CA ALA A 32 14.20 -6.75 -6.32
C ALA A 32 13.63 -5.56 -5.54
N GLN A 33 14.21 -5.24 -4.38
CA GLN A 33 13.81 -4.07 -3.60
C GLN A 33 14.03 -2.77 -4.37
N GLN A 34 15.21 -2.61 -4.95
CA GLN A 34 15.52 -1.41 -5.72
C GLN A 34 14.56 -1.27 -6.91
N TYR A 35 14.31 -2.37 -7.64
CA TYR A 35 13.34 -2.39 -8.73
C TYR A 35 11.95 -1.93 -8.25
N CYS A 36 11.45 -2.45 -7.13
CA CYS A 36 10.14 -2.02 -6.63
C CYS A 36 10.11 -0.54 -6.24
N ARG A 37 11.21 0.03 -5.75
CA ARG A 37 11.29 1.46 -5.40
C ARG A 37 11.45 2.37 -6.61
N ASP A 38 12.05 1.86 -7.68
CA ASP A 38 12.23 2.59 -8.93
C ASP A 38 10.93 2.61 -9.76
N HIS A 39 10.06 1.60 -9.60
CA HIS A 39 8.88 1.42 -10.45
C HIS A 39 7.52 1.46 -9.72
N TYR A 40 7.50 1.23 -8.40
CA TYR A 40 6.32 1.17 -7.55
C TYR A 40 6.64 1.81 -6.19
N THR A 41 6.09 1.30 -5.08
CA THR A 41 6.34 1.86 -3.74
C THR A 41 7.48 1.14 -3.01
N ASP A 42 7.41 -0.18 -2.84
CA ASP A 42 8.47 -1.01 -2.23
C ASP A 42 8.18 -2.50 -2.50
N LEU A 43 9.05 -3.39 -2.00
CA LEU A 43 8.74 -4.81 -1.91
C LEU A 43 7.47 -5.04 -1.07
N SER A 44 6.61 -5.93 -1.54
CA SER A 44 5.38 -6.26 -0.84
C SER A 44 5.66 -6.87 0.54
N PRO A 45 5.05 -6.35 1.62
CA PRO A 45 5.33 -6.81 2.98
C PRO A 45 4.75 -8.19 3.30
N LEU A 46 3.75 -8.67 2.55
CA LEU A 46 2.96 -9.88 2.79
C LEU A 46 2.65 -10.17 4.26
N THR A 47 1.46 -9.75 4.65
CA THR A 47 1.09 -9.56 6.05
C THR A 47 0.33 -10.75 6.64
N SER A 48 -0.13 -11.69 5.80
CA SER A 48 -0.87 -12.87 6.25
C SER A 48 -0.71 -14.06 5.31
N HIS A 49 -0.87 -15.26 5.86
CA HIS A 49 -0.88 -16.50 5.06
C HIS A 49 -2.02 -16.53 4.02
N ARG A 50 -3.15 -15.86 4.32
CA ARG A 50 -4.28 -15.74 3.39
C ARG A 50 -3.89 -14.91 2.16
N GLU A 51 -3.15 -13.84 2.36
CA GLU A 51 -2.61 -13.01 1.29
C GLU A 51 -1.58 -13.76 0.45
N GLU A 52 -0.65 -14.46 1.10
CA GLU A 52 0.33 -15.34 0.45
C GLU A 52 -0.34 -16.38 -0.46
N MET A 53 -1.38 -17.04 0.04
CA MET A 53 -2.13 -18.06 -0.71
C MET A 53 -2.85 -17.48 -1.93
N LYS A 54 -3.43 -16.27 -1.81
CA LYS A 54 -4.05 -15.56 -2.93
C LYS A 54 -3.02 -15.30 -4.04
N LEU A 55 -1.81 -14.84 -3.71
CA LEU A 55 -0.76 -14.54 -4.70
C LEU A 55 -0.18 -15.79 -5.36
N LYS A 56 0.02 -16.87 -4.59
CA LYS A 56 0.42 -18.18 -5.15
C LYS A 56 -0.63 -18.71 -6.13
N THR A 57 -1.90 -18.55 -5.81
CA THR A 57 -3.00 -18.97 -6.70
C THR A 57 -3.08 -18.08 -7.95
N ALA A 58 -2.90 -16.76 -7.79
CA ALA A 58 -2.92 -15.80 -8.87
C ALA A 58 -1.81 -16.03 -9.91
N THR A 59 -0.66 -16.54 -9.48
CA THR A 59 0.44 -16.97 -10.35
C THR A 59 0.28 -18.40 -10.87
N THR A 60 -0.93 -18.99 -10.79
CA THR A 60 -1.23 -20.38 -11.19
C THR A 60 -0.34 -21.43 -10.52
N GLY A 61 0.17 -21.14 -9.32
CA GLY A 61 1.12 -21.99 -8.60
C GLY A 61 2.54 -22.04 -9.19
N LYS A 62 2.83 -21.23 -10.23
CA LYS A 62 4.17 -21.16 -10.84
C LYS A 62 5.20 -20.61 -9.86
N VAL A 63 4.80 -19.66 -9.02
CA VAL A 63 5.69 -19.02 -8.06
C VAL A 63 5.52 -19.67 -6.69
N GLN A 64 6.51 -20.48 -6.29
CA GLN A 64 6.51 -21.16 -4.99
C GLN A 64 7.31 -20.43 -3.91
N LYS A 65 8.35 -19.69 -4.32
CA LYS A 65 9.23 -18.89 -3.47
C LYS A 65 9.38 -17.52 -4.10
N PHE A 66 9.32 -16.48 -3.28
CA PHE A 66 9.49 -15.11 -3.73
C PHE A 66 10.04 -14.23 -2.60
N TRP A 67 10.63 -13.09 -2.97
CA TRP A 67 11.06 -12.08 -2.00
C TRP A 67 9.88 -11.29 -1.42
N ILE A 68 10.02 -10.91 -0.15
CA ILE A 68 9.09 -10.06 0.60
C ILE A 68 9.84 -8.89 1.25
N GLY A 69 9.12 -7.83 1.62
CA GLY A 69 9.64 -6.57 2.14
C GLY A 69 10.08 -6.56 3.61
N LEU A 70 10.19 -7.71 4.29
CA LEU A 70 10.69 -7.76 5.67
C LEU A 70 12.17 -7.34 5.72
N TYR A 71 12.47 -6.30 6.50
CA TYR A 71 13.83 -5.79 6.73
C TYR A 71 14.06 -5.53 8.23
N ARG A 72 15.24 -5.91 8.76
CA ARG A 72 15.66 -5.68 10.15
C ARG A 72 16.99 -4.94 10.17
N ASN A 73 17.08 -3.86 10.95
CA ASN A 73 18.28 -3.04 11.09
C ASN A 73 19.00 -3.29 12.43
N GLY A 74 20.18 -3.96 12.40
CA GLY A 74 21.01 -4.32 13.57
C GLY A 74 22.07 -5.42 13.26
N THR A 75 23.11 -5.57 14.10
CA THR A 75 24.49 -6.04 13.75
C THR A 75 24.73 -7.54 13.45
N ASP A 76 23.91 -8.15 12.59
CA ASP A 76 24.31 -9.15 11.57
C ASP A 76 23.10 -10.01 11.22
N TRP A 77 22.39 -9.59 10.17
CA TRP A 77 21.42 -10.43 9.45
C TRP A 77 21.96 -10.68 8.05
N LYS A 78 22.31 -11.94 7.77
CA LYS A 78 22.64 -12.42 6.41
C LYS A 78 21.46 -13.18 5.84
N TRP A 79 21.16 -12.98 4.56
CA TRP A 79 20.10 -13.68 3.83
C TRP A 79 20.38 -15.19 3.81
N SER A 80 19.35 -16.01 3.99
CA SER A 80 19.49 -17.47 4.10
C SER A 80 19.76 -18.20 2.78
N GLY A 81 19.90 -17.52 1.63
CA GLY A 81 19.89 -18.25 0.36
C GLY A 81 20.23 -17.49 -0.90
N GLY A 82 21.24 -16.60 -0.89
CA GLY A 82 21.76 -15.84 -2.05
C GLY A 82 21.41 -16.43 -3.42
N GLY A 83 20.31 -15.95 -4.00
CA GLY A 83 19.69 -16.54 -5.18
C GLY A 83 18.67 -15.59 -5.79
N HIS A 84 18.32 -15.86 -7.04
CA HIS A 84 17.32 -15.12 -7.78
C HIS A 84 15.95 -15.73 -7.52
N PHE A 85 14.99 -14.90 -7.12
CA PHE A 85 13.61 -15.31 -6.92
C PHE A 85 12.66 -14.28 -7.51
N HIS A 86 11.48 -14.74 -7.87
CA HIS A 86 10.34 -13.88 -8.14
C HIS A 86 10.03 -12.98 -6.95
N PHE A 87 9.27 -11.92 -7.17
CA PHE A 87 8.93 -10.97 -6.12
C PHE A 87 7.65 -10.22 -6.47
N PHE A 88 7.06 -9.62 -5.44
CA PHE A 88 5.91 -8.75 -5.59
C PHE A 88 6.26 -7.38 -5.05
N CYS A 89 5.83 -6.34 -5.77
CA CYS A 89 5.89 -4.97 -5.27
C CYS A 89 4.53 -4.58 -4.69
N ILE A 90 4.51 -3.67 -3.73
CA ILE A 90 3.30 -2.92 -3.36
C ILE A 90 3.28 -1.60 -4.13
N ASN A 91 2.09 -1.20 -4.57
CA ASN A 91 1.90 0.06 -5.28
C ASN A 91 0.85 0.91 -4.55
N LEU A 92 1.30 2.01 -3.95
CA LEU A 92 0.49 3.03 -3.31
C LEU A 92 0.51 4.27 -4.19
N ILE A 93 -0.65 4.69 -4.67
CA ILE A 93 -0.79 5.79 -5.62
C ILE A 93 -1.46 6.96 -4.91
N VAL A 94 -0.70 8.01 -4.63
CA VAL A 94 -1.22 9.25 -4.05
C VAL A 94 -1.88 10.07 -5.16
N MET A 95 -3.16 10.38 -4.98
CA MET A 95 -3.94 11.15 -5.92
C MET A 95 -3.95 12.64 -5.51
N GLU A 96 -3.22 13.46 -6.26
CA GLU A 96 -3.08 14.92 -6.03
C GLU A 96 -4.37 15.73 -6.32
N THR A 97 -5.43 15.07 -6.79
CA THR A 97 -6.75 15.70 -6.91
C THR A 97 -7.58 15.58 -5.63
N LYS A 98 -8.21 16.67 -5.21
CA LYS A 98 -9.10 16.69 -4.03
C LYS A 98 -10.50 16.17 -4.38
N ARG A 99 -11.02 15.23 -3.58
CA ARG A 99 -12.33 14.58 -3.78
C ARG A 99 -13.03 14.32 -2.45
N THR A 100 -14.36 14.22 -2.46
CA THR A 100 -15.09 13.65 -1.32
C THR A 100 -14.73 12.17 -1.16
N TRP A 101 -14.95 11.61 0.03
CA TRP A 101 -14.58 10.21 0.28
C TRP A 101 -15.26 9.25 -0.73
N LEU A 102 -16.55 9.47 -1.02
CA LEU A 102 -17.28 8.64 -1.99
C LEU A 102 -16.74 8.78 -3.41
N GLN A 103 -16.35 9.98 -3.81
CA GLN A 103 -15.76 10.24 -5.13
C GLN A 103 -14.37 9.60 -5.26
N ALA A 104 -13.54 9.71 -4.22
CA ALA A 104 -12.23 9.06 -4.14
C ALA A 104 -12.36 7.54 -4.25
N MET A 105 -13.31 6.93 -3.54
CA MET A 105 -13.58 5.50 -3.60
C MET A 105 -13.94 5.03 -5.01
N TRP A 106 -14.87 5.74 -5.66
CA TRP A 106 -15.25 5.43 -7.04
C TRP A 106 -14.10 5.62 -8.02
N GLN A 107 -13.29 6.67 -7.84
CA GLN A 107 -12.15 6.93 -8.70
C GLN A 107 -11.12 5.80 -8.59
N CYS A 108 -10.69 5.43 -7.37
CA CYS A 108 -9.75 4.32 -7.19
C CYS A 108 -10.29 3.01 -7.76
N LYS A 109 -11.58 2.71 -7.55
CA LYS A 109 -12.20 1.48 -8.09
C LYS A 109 -12.23 1.42 -9.63
N ASN A 110 -12.33 2.58 -10.29
CA ASN A 110 -12.47 2.65 -11.75
C ASN A 110 -11.14 2.78 -12.48
N THR A 111 -10.15 3.46 -11.88
CA THR A 111 -8.86 3.74 -12.54
C THR A 111 -7.71 2.91 -11.98
N HIS A 112 -7.87 2.38 -10.77
CA HIS A 112 -6.89 1.55 -10.09
C HIS A 112 -7.62 0.34 -9.48
N THR A 113 -7.24 -0.09 -8.28
CA THR A 113 -7.88 -1.23 -7.60
C THR A 113 -8.92 -0.78 -6.58
N ALA A 114 -8.52 0.01 -5.58
CA ALA A 114 -9.39 0.43 -4.47
C ALA A 114 -8.74 1.58 -3.69
N LEU A 115 -9.50 2.24 -2.81
CA LEU A 115 -8.89 3.04 -1.75
C LEU A 115 -8.02 2.14 -0.86
N VAL A 116 -6.89 2.68 -0.42
CA VAL A 116 -5.89 1.93 0.35
C VAL A 116 -6.47 1.37 1.65
N SER A 117 -6.16 0.12 1.95
CA SER A 117 -6.21 -0.43 3.32
C SER A 117 -4.81 -0.38 3.93
N LEU A 118 -4.72 -0.19 5.23
CA LEU A 118 -3.43 -0.20 5.93
C LEU A 118 -3.46 -1.37 6.91
N ALA A 119 -3.31 -2.58 6.36
CA ALA A 119 -3.56 -3.83 7.08
C ALA A 119 -2.38 -4.27 7.96
N SER A 120 -1.26 -3.56 7.91
CA SER A 120 -0.08 -3.79 8.74
C SER A 120 0.66 -2.50 9.06
N GLU A 121 1.56 -2.57 10.04
CA GLU A 121 2.49 -1.49 10.36
C GLU A 121 3.36 -1.09 9.15
N THR A 122 3.84 -2.06 8.36
CA THR A 122 4.65 -1.75 7.18
C THR A 122 3.85 -1.00 6.11
N GLU A 123 2.62 -1.42 5.82
CA GLU A 123 1.74 -0.71 4.88
C GLU A 123 1.43 0.71 5.37
N HIS A 124 1.18 0.87 6.67
CA HIS A 124 0.98 2.15 7.29
C HIS A 124 2.19 3.08 7.11
N LEU A 125 3.40 2.60 7.42
CA LEU A 125 4.61 3.40 7.30
C LEU A 125 4.94 3.78 5.85
N LEU A 126 4.69 2.89 4.89
CA LEU A 126 4.82 3.20 3.47
C LEU A 126 3.83 4.31 3.06
N ALA A 127 2.55 4.19 3.46
CA ALA A 127 1.56 5.22 3.15
C ALA A 127 1.94 6.58 3.75
N VAL A 128 2.42 6.62 5.00
CA VAL A 128 2.92 7.84 5.65
C VAL A 128 4.09 8.44 4.87
N ARG A 129 5.02 7.62 4.37
CA ARG A 129 6.15 8.06 3.55
C ARG A 129 5.69 8.73 2.25
N GLU A 130 4.73 8.14 1.55
CA GLU A 130 4.27 8.64 0.24
C GLU A 130 3.53 9.99 0.31
N ILE A 131 2.93 10.33 1.46
CA ILE A 131 2.11 11.56 1.62
C ILE A 131 2.85 12.75 2.21
N GLN A 132 4.18 12.67 2.39
CA GLN A 132 4.98 13.77 2.95
C GLN A 132 5.19 14.95 1.99
N GLN A 133 4.71 14.86 0.75
CA GLN A 133 4.86 15.91 -0.25
C GLN A 133 4.06 17.18 0.14
N ASP A 134 4.59 18.36 -0.19
CA ASP A 134 4.04 19.66 0.24
C ASP A 134 2.67 19.98 -0.37
N ASP A 135 2.39 19.46 -1.57
CA ASP A 135 1.15 19.66 -2.32
C ASP A 135 0.02 18.70 -1.90
N VAL A 136 0.33 17.69 -1.10
CA VAL A 136 -0.62 16.76 -0.50
C VAL A 136 -1.27 17.39 0.74
N THR A 137 -2.60 17.27 0.85
CA THR A 137 -3.36 17.74 2.02
C THR A 137 -2.88 17.10 3.32
N GLU A 138 -2.97 17.85 4.43
CA GLU A 138 -2.58 17.39 5.78
C GLU A 138 -3.27 16.09 6.22
N LEU A 139 -4.48 15.85 5.70
CA LEU A 139 -5.18 14.58 5.78
C LEU A 139 -5.42 14.03 4.38
N VAL A 140 -5.32 12.72 4.22
CA VAL A 140 -5.69 12.03 2.98
C VAL A 140 -6.75 10.96 3.22
N TRP A 141 -7.63 10.72 2.25
CA TRP A 141 -8.56 9.61 2.36
C TRP A 141 -7.88 8.26 2.24
N ILE A 142 -8.28 7.37 3.14
CA ILE A 142 -8.00 5.93 3.11
C ILE A 142 -9.33 5.17 3.03
N GLY A 143 -9.27 3.86 2.78
CA GLY A 143 -10.43 3.01 2.54
C GLY A 143 -11.29 2.71 3.78
N LEU A 144 -11.07 3.40 4.90
CA LEU A 144 -11.72 3.10 6.17
C LEU A 144 -13.08 3.80 6.25
N ARG A 145 -14.13 3.07 6.62
CA ARG A 145 -15.50 3.59 6.69
C ARG A 145 -16.24 3.02 7.90
N PHE A 146 -17.03 3.85 8.57
CA PHE A 146 -17.88 3.42 9.68
C PHE A 146 -19.30 3.06 9.20
N LEU A 147 -19.60 1.76 9.11
CA LEU A 147 -20.87 1.19 8.65
C LEU A 147 -21.29 0.04 9.58
N GLN A 148 -22.61 -0.10 9.80
CA GLN A 148 -23.15 -1.16 10.67
C GLN A 148 -22.46 -1.20 12.05
N ASP A 149 -22.31 -0.01 12.64
CA ASP A 149 -21.74 0.20 13.98
C ASP A 149 -20.30 -0.32 14.17
N ARG A 150 -19.53 -0.40 13.07
CA ARG A 150 -18.11 -0.74 13.10
C ARG A 150 -17.32 -0.06 12.00
N TRP A 151 -16.01 0.08 12.22
CA TRP A 151 -15.07 0.42 11.17
C TRP A 151 -14.74 -0.80 10.33
N LEU A 152 -14.63 -0.61 9.02
CA LEU A 152 -14.20 -1.63 8.06
C LEU A 152 -13.43 -0.99 6.91
N TRP A 153 -12.53 -1.78 6.31
CA TRP A 153 -11.94 -1.43 5.02
C TRP A 153 -12.94 -1.74 3.90
N VAL A 154 -13.21 -0.77 3.03
CA VAL A 154 -14.23 -0.92 1.97
C VAL A 154 -13.79 -1.82 0.81
N ASN A 155 -12.55 -2.29 0.83
CA ASN A 155 -12.02 -3.31 -0.08
C ASN A 155 -12.03 -4.72 0.53
N ASP A 156 -12.72 -4.90 1.67
CA ASP A 156 -12.86 -6.17 2.40
C ASP A 156 -11.55 -6.74 2.98
N ASP A 157 -10.48 -5.93 3.06
CA ASP A 157 -9.30 -6.29 3.83
C ASP A 157 -9.64 -6.38 5.33
N PRO A 158 -8.92 -7.23 6.09
CA PRO A 158 -9.16 -7.37 7.52
C PRO A 158 -8.65 -6.13 8.27
N LEU A 159 -9.38 -5.72 9.31
CA LEU A 159 -8.99 -4.60 10.18
C LEU A 159 -8.18 -5.09 11.38
N ASP A 160 -7.07 -5.79 11.10
CA ASP A 160 -6.22 -6.42 12.13
C ASP A 160 -5.22 -5.43 12.73
N TYR A 161 -4.71 -4.50 11.93
CA TYR A 161 -3.87 -3.39 12.35
C TYR A 161 -4.71 -2.11 12.49
N GLN A 162 -4.45 -1.32 13.53
CA GLN A 162 -5.14 -0.04 13.78
C GLN A 162 -4.18 1.01 14.32
N ALA A 163 -4.23 2.22 13.75
CA ALA A 163 -3.41 3.36 14.14
C ALA A 163 -4.24 4.56 14.66
N TRP A 164 -5.31 4.25 15.41
CA TRP A 164 -6.11 5.28 16.09
C TRP A 164 -5.33 5.95 17.22
N PRO A 165 -5.54 7.26 17.48
CA PRO A 165 -4.95 7.94 18.62
C PRO A 165 -5.44 7.32 19.94
N LYS A 166 -4.52 7.08 20.88
CA LYS A 166 -4.83 6.51 22.20
C LYS A 166 -5.30 7.57 23.20
N GLU A 167 -4.96 8.82 22.96
CA GLU A 167 -5.23 9.95 23.84
C GLU A 167 -6.01 11.04 23.09
N GLY A 168 -6.76 11.86 23.83
CA GLY A 168 -7.58 12.94 23.28
C GLY A 168 -9.04 12.52 23.06
N ASP A 169 -9.71 13.24 22.16
CA ASP A 169 -11.10 12.98 21.80
C ASP A 169 -11.22 11.65 21.05
N GLN A 170 -12.13 10.79 21.52
CA GLN A 170 -12.35 9.43 20.99
C GLN A 170 -13.63 9.34 20.14
N ASP A 171 -14.00 10.42 19.44
CA ASP A 171 -15.13 10.48 18.50
C ASP A 171 -15.16 9.30 17.50
N HIS A 172 -13.99 8.77 17.13
CA HIS A 172 -13.86 7.59 16.26
C HIS A 172 -14.48 6.31 16.86
N LEU A 173 -14.68 6.18 18.17
CA LEU A 173 -15.29 4.99 18.78
C LEU A 173 -16.77 4.84 18.39
N CYS A 174 -17.49 5.95 18.26
CA CYS A 174 -18.90 5.96 17.88
C CYS A 174 -19.26 7.26 17.13
N PRO A 175 -18.78 7.41 15.89
CA PRO A 175 -18.91 8.67 15.17
C PRO A 175 -20.35 8.90 14.69
N LEU A 176 -20.97 9.97 15.15
CA LEU A 176 -22.32 10.36 14.73
C LEU A 176 -22.33 10.91 13.29
N TRP A 177 -21.32 11.73 12.96
CA TRP A 177 -21.24 12.44 11.67
C TRP A 177 -19.99 12.08 10.87
N LYS A 178 -18.81 12.12 11.51
CA LYS A 178 -17.51 11.90 10.89
C LYS A 178 -17.22 10.41 10.68
N ARG A 179 -17.83 9.81 9.65
CA ARG A 179 -17.86 8.35 9.42
C ARG A 179 -16.87 7.86 8.36
N CYS A 180 -15.95 8.70 7.93
CA CYS A 180 -14.91 8.37 6.94
C CYS A 180 -13.53 8.44 7.60
N GLY A 181 -12.65 7.49 7.32
CA GLY A 181 -11.29 7.49 7.87
C GLY A 181 -10.31 8.21 6.95
N ALA A 182 -9.41 8.96 7.55
CA ALA A 182 -8.32 9.66 6.92
C ALA A 182 -7.00 9.33 7.63
N LEU A 183 -5.89 9.47 6.91
CA LEU A 183 -4.52 9.37 7.43
C LEU A 183 -3.90 10.77 7.50
N THR A 184 -3.29 11.12 8.63
CA THR A 184 -2.55 12.37 8.77
C THR A 184 -1.08 12.21 8.38
N LYS A 185 -0.40 13.31 8.07
CA LYS A 185 1.05 13.31 7.81
C LYS A 185 1.89 12.81 9.00
N GLU A 186 1.38 12.91 10.23
CA GLU A 186 2.03 12.35 11.43
C GLU A 186 1.81 10.84 11.60
N GLY A 187 1.07 10.18 10.71
CA GLY A 187 0.80 8.75 10.79
C GLY A 187 -0.29 8.36 11.79
N ARG A 188 -1.28 9.23 12.02
CA ARG A 188 -2.46 8.89 12.83
C ARG A 188 -3.68 8.69 11.94
N TRP A 189 -4.56 7.78 12.34
CA TRP A 189 -5.89 7.70 11.74
C TRP A 189 -6.84 8.67 12.41
N GLU A 190 -7.63 9.37 11.61
CA GLU A 190 -8.68 10.26 12.10
C GLU A 190 -10.00 9.95 11.40
N ASN A 191 -11.09 10.07 12.15
CA ASN A 191 -12.42 10.05 11.58
C ASN A 191 -12.78 11.48 11.13
N TRP A 192 -13.33 11.61 9.93
CA TRP A 192 -13.52 12.90 9.29
C TRP A 192 -14.86 13.00 8.55
N ASP A 193 -15.24 14.24 8.22
CA ASP A 193 -16.43 14.56 7.45
C ASP A 193 -16.27 14.06 6.01
N CYS A 194 -17.12 13.11 5.63
CA CYS A 194 -17.09 12.44 4.33
C CYS A 194 -17.25 13.38 3.13
N ASP A 195 -17.84 14.56 3.32
CA ASP A 195 -18.04 15.56 2.27
C ASP A 195 -16.85 16.51 2.11
N ALA A 196 -15.86 16.43 3.01
CA ALA A 196 -14.60 17.16 2.85
C ALA A 196 -13.85 16.70 1.60
N ARG A 197 -13.12 17.63 0.97
CA ARG A 197 -12.34 17.34 -0.24
C ARG A 197 -10.86 17.22 0.09
N LEU A 198 -10.36 16.00 0.09
CA LEU A 198 -8.97 15.66 0.43
C LEU A 198 -8.30 14.95 -0.75
N ASN A 199 -6.96 14.96 -0.77
CA ASN A 199 -6.19 13.98 -1.52
C ASN A 199 -6.45 12.58 -0.96
N PHE A 200 -6.08 11.54 -1.70
CA PHE A 200 -6.42 10.16 -1.32
C PHE A 200 -5.43 9.16 -1.90
N ILE A 201 -5.32 8.00 -1.26
CA ILE A 201 -4.39 6.96 -1.67
C ILE A 201 -5.18 5.80 -2.28
N CYS A 202 -4.83 5.40 -3.50
CA CYS A 202 -5.30 4.17 -4.13
C CYS A 202 -4.24 3.07 -4.06
N TYR A 203 -4.67 1.82 -4.22
CA TYR A 203 -3.84 0.74 -4.77
C TYR A 203 -3.97 0.69 -6.28
#